data_AF-A0A8J7EBY2-F1
#
_entry.id   AF-A0A8J7EBY2-F1
#
_cell.length_a   1.000
_cell.length_b   1.000
_cell.length_c   1.000
_cell.angle_alpha   90.00
_cell.angle_beta   90.00
_cell.angle_gamma   90.00
#
_symmetry.space_group_name_H-M   'P 1'
#
loop_
_entity.id
_entity.type
_entity.pdbx_description
1 polymer ?
#
loop_
_entity_poly.entity_id
_entity_poly.type
_entity_poly.pdbx_seq_one_letter_code
_entity_poly.pdbx_strand_id
1 'polypeptide(L)'
;MSLNADDLPDYERHLLTAMAYFLGRDPAAQARACLCMYLRQAEPRIMAQVQYYAHRIAAQTQQPMDAYDLLTLIAQSPEAVTALLPHLGQVHDPDQPDVFS
;
A
#
# COMPACT_ATOMS: atom_id res chain seq x y z
N MET A 1 2.06 -11.84 -4.16
CA MET A 1 1.53 -12.44 -2.92
C MET A 1 0.02 -12.45 -3.03
N SER A 2 -0.65 -13.59 -2.91
CA SER A 2 -2.12 -13.66 -2.98
C SER A 2 -2.67 -13.26 -1.62
N LEU A 3 -3.51 -12.22 -1.56
CA LEU A 3 -4.22 -11.85 -0.33
C LEU A 3 -5.26 -12.94 -0.05
N ASN A 4 -5.02 -13.80 0.94
CA ASN A 4 -6.02 -14.76 1.39
C ASN A 4 -6.85 -14.14 2.51
N ALA A 5 -8.17 -14.13 2.35
CA ALA A 5 -9.08 -13.61 3.37
C ALA A 5 -9.06 -14.46 4.66
N ASP A 6 -8.59 -15.70 4.57
CA ASP A 6 -8.43 -16.59 5.72
C ASP A 6 -7.30 -16.16 6.65
N ASP A 7 -6.35 -15.34 6.18
CA ASP A 7 -5.23 -14.82 6.98
C ASP A 7 -5.62 -13.58 7.81
N LEU A 8 -6.88 -13.15 7.75
CA LEU A 8 -7.39 -12.06 8.59
C LEU A 8 -7.59 -12.52 10.03
N PRO A 9 -7.37 -11.64 11.03
CA PRO A 9 -7.75 -11.95 12.41
C PRO A 9 -9.25 -12.27 12.53
N ASP A 10 -9.59 -13.08 13.53
CA ASP A 10 -10.91 -13.71 13.63
C ASP A 10 -12.08 -12.73 13.60
N TYR A 11 -11.93 -11.57 14.23
CA TYR A 11 -12.97 -10.57 14.29
C TYR A 11 -13.23 -9.93 12.92
N GLU A 12 -12.18 -9.50 12.23
CA GLU A 12 -12.21 -8.91 10.89
C GLU A 12 -12.79 -9.90 9.88
N ARG A 13 -12.44 -11.18 9.99
CA ARG A 13 -13.01 -12.25 9.16
C ARG A 13 -14.53 -12.35 9.36
N HIS A 14 -15.01 -12.37 10.61
CA HIS A 14 -16.44 -12.38 10.89
C HIS A 14 -17.17 -11.15 10.35
N LEU A 15 -16.59 -9.95 10.50
CA LEU A 15 -17.15 -8.72 9.94
C LEU A 15 -17.24 -8.77 8.41
N LEU A 16 -16.17 -9.25 7.75
CA LEU A 16 -16.15 -9.41 6.30
C LEU A 16 -17.22 -10.40 5.83
N THR A 17 -17.34 -11.56 6.48
CA THR A 17 -18.36 -12.56 6.16
C THR A 17 -19.77 -12.01 6.35
N ALA A 18 -20.05 -11.32 7.45
CA ALA A 18 -21.36 -10.72 7.70
C ALA A 18 -21.72 -9.68 6.63
N MET A 19 -20.77 -8.80 6.29
CA MET A 19 -20.98 -7.80 5.25
C MET A 19 -21.19 -8.43 3.87
N ALA A 20 -20.42 -9.46 3.52
CA ALA A 20 -20.60 -10.19 2.27
C ALA A 20 -21.98 -10.86 2.20
N TYR A 21 -22.43 -11.48 3.29
CA TYR A 21 -23.76 -12.09 3.40
C TYR A 21 -24.89 -11.07 3.15
N PHE A 22 -24.90 -9.94 3.88
CA PHE A 22 -25.96 -8.93 3.73
C PHE A 22 -25.99 -8.28 2.35
N LEU A 23 -24.85 -8.24 1.64
CA LEU A 23 -24.75 -7.69 0.29
C LEU A 23 -24.94 -8.73 -0.82
N GLY A 24 -25.11 -10.01 -0.47
CA GLY A 24 -25.23 -11.12 -1.43
C GLY A 24 -23.98 -11.29 -2.31
N ARG A 25 -22.79 -11.07 -1.75
CA ARG A 25 -21.51 -11.09 -2.46
C ARG A 25 -20.64 -12.25 -2.02
N ASP A 26 -19.78 -12.70 -2.95
CA ASP A 26 -18.65 -13.56 -2.62
C ASP A 26 -17.70 -12.86 -1.63
N PRO A 27 -17.28 -13.50 -0.52
CA PRO A 27 -16.41 -12.89 0.48
C PRO A 27 -15.09 -12.36 -0.09
N ALA A 28 -14.46 -13.07 -1.05
CA ALA A 28 -13.22 -12.60 -1.66
C ALA A 28 -13.45 -11.37 -2.54
N ALA A 29 -14.57 -11.31 -3.26
CA ALA A 29 -14.99 -10.10 -3.98
C ALA A 29 -15.25 -8.92 -3.04
N GLN A 30 -15.89 -9.16 -1.89
CA GLN A 30 -16.11 -8.13 -0.90
C GLN A 30 -14.80 -7.65 -0.26
N ALA A 31 -13.86 -8.55 0.03
CA ALA A 31 -12.53 -8.19 0.55
C ALA A 31 -11.79 -7.27 -0.41
N ARG A 32 -11.78 -7.59 -1.72
CA ARG A 32 -11.23 -6.72 -2.76
C ARG A 32 -11.92 -5.35 -2.79
N ALA A 33 -13.25 -5.32 -2.70
CA ALA A 33 -14.01 -4.07 -2.69
C ALA A 33 -13.64 -3.19 -1.48
N CYS A 34 -13.53 -3.78 -0.29
CA CYS A 34 -13.09 -3.10 0.93
C CYS A 34 -11.68 -2.53 0.79
N LEU A 35 -10.73 -3.32 0.27
CA LEU A 35 -9.37 -2.85 0.04
C LEU A 35 -9.33 -1.69 -0.95
N CYS A 36 -10.04 -1.79 -2.09
CA CYS A 36 -10.11 -0.70 -3.06
C CYS A 36 -10.74 0.57 -2.46
N MET A 37 -11.78 0.42 -1.62
CA MET A 37 -12.39 1.55 -0.93
C MET A 37 -11.41 2.21 0.03
N TYR A 38 -10.73 1.42 0.87
CA TYR A 38 -9.73 1.93 1.81
C TYR A 38 -8.59 2.63 1.09
N LEU A 39 -8.03 2.04 0.03
CA LEU A 39 -6.96 2.65 -0.76
C LEU A 39 -7.38 4.00 -1.36
N ARG A 40 -8.62 4.14 -1.84
CA ARG A 40 -9.14 5.43 -2.33
C ARG A 40 -9.32 6.46 -1.22
N GLN A 41 -9.77 6.03 -0.04
CA GLN A 41 -9.90 6.92 1.11
C GLN A 41 -8.53 7.38 1.63
N ALA A 42 -7.52 6.50 1.58
CA ALA A 42 -6.16 6.78 2.00
C ALA A 42 -5.32 7.49 0.93
N GLU A 43 -5.81 7.61 -0.31
CA GLU A 43 -5.06 8.13 -1.46
C GLU A 43 -4.38 9.48 -1.18
N PRO A 44 -5.02 10.48 -0.57
CA PRO A 44 -4.37 11.78 -0.36
C PRO A 44 -3.13 11.67 0.53
N ARG A 45 -3.18 10.79 1.54
CA ARG A 45 -2.05 10.55 2.45
C ARG A 45 -0.93 9.79 1.73
N ILE A 46 -1.29 8.79 0.92
CA ILE A 46 -0.32 8.00 0.14
C ILE A 46 0.39 8.91 -0.88
N MET A 47 -0.39 9.66 -1.67
CA MET A 47 0.17 10.52 -2.71
C MET A 47 0.97 11.70 -2.16
N ALA A 48 0.64 12.24 -0.99
CA ALA A 48 1.47 13.25 -0.33
C ALA A 48 2.90 12.71 -0.03
N GLN A 49 3.01 11.47 0.44
CA GLN A 49 4.31 10.83 0.67
C GLN A 49 5.04 10.57 -0.66
N VAL A 50 4.33 10.07 -1.67
CA VAL A 50 4.91 9.83 -2.99
C VAL A 50 5.42 11.13 -3.62
N GLN A 51 4.65 12.22 -3.57
CA GLN A 51 5.05 13.55 -4.05
C GLN A 51 6.31 14.04 -3.33
N TYR A 52 6.35 13.93 -2.00
CA TYR A 52 7.52 14.32 -1.22
C TYR A 52 8.79 13.58 -1.70
N TYR A 53 8.71 12.27 -1.90
CA TYR A 53 9.86 11.48 -2.34
C TYR A 53 10.22 11.69 -3.81
N ALA A 54 9.24 11.95 -4.69
CA ALA A 54 9.50 12.34 -6.06
C ALA A 54 10.33 13.63 -6.11
N HIS A 55 9.96 14.64 -5.31
CA HIS A 55 10.75 15.86 -5.18
C HIS A 55 12.16 15.61 -4.64
N ARG A 56 12.32 14.71 -3.67
CA ARG A 56 13.64 14.35 -3.13
C ARG A 56 14.52 13.66 -4.16
N ILE A 57 13.99 12.70 -4.90
CA ILE A 57 14.72 12.03 -5.99
C ILE A 57 15.15 13.10 -7.00
N ALA A 58 14.22 13.97 -7.42
CA ALA A 58 14.53 14.99 -8.41
C ALA A 58 15.64 15.95 -7.96
N ALA A 59 15.65 16.32 -6.68
CA ALA A 59 16.71 17.15 -6.09
C ALA A 59 18.07 16.43 -6.06
N GLN A 60 18.08 15.10 -5.83
CA GLN A 60 19.30 14.31 -5.73
C GLN A 60 19.89 13.93 -7.09
N THR A 61 19.04 13.56 -8.06
CA THR A 61 19.47 13.11 -9.39
C THR A 61 19.55 14.24 -10.40
N GLN A 62 19.06 15.44 -10.06
CA GLN A 62 18.86 16.57 -10.97
C GLN A 62 17.99 16.25 -12.19
N GLN A 63 17.20 15.17 -12.13
CA GLN A 63 16.24 14.78 -13.15
C GLN A 63 14.82 14.93 -12.61
N PRO A 64 13.88 15.52 -13.37
CA PRO A 64 12.50 15.62 -12.92
C PRO A 64 11.91 14.23 -12.69
N MET A 65 11.15 14.09 -11.61
CA MET A 65 10.40 12.89 -11.25
C MET A 65 8.99 13.32 -10.87
N ASP A 66 7.99 12.84 -11.61
CA ASP A 66 6.59 13.05 -11.26
C ASP A 66 6.12 12.05 -10.19
N ALA A 67 5.09 12.41 -9.43
CA ALA A 67 4.52 11.56 -8.40
C ALA A 67 3.90 10.27 -8.98
N TYR A 68 3.25 10.33 -10.13
CA TYR A 68 2.68 9.15 -10.78
C TYR A 68 3.75 8.26 -11.41
N ASP A 69 4.84 8.84 -11.92
CA ASP A 69 5.99 8.08 -12.39
C ASP A 69 6.63 7.31 -11.23
N LEU A 70 6.82 7.98 -10.08
CA LEU A 70 7.32 7.31 -8.89
C LEU A 70 6.36 6.23 -8.37
N LEU A 71 5.04 6.51 -8.33
CA LEU A 71 4.04 5.52 -7.94
C LEU A 71 4.10 4.27 -8.84
N THR A 72 4.25 4.48 -10.15
CA THR A 72 4.39 3.41 -11.13
C THR A 72 5.69 2.63 -10.93
N LEU A 73 6.80 3.33 -10.69
CA LEU A 73 8.10 2.72 -10.41
C LEU A 73 8.07 1.88 -9.14
N ILE A 74 7.43 2.35 -8.07
CA ILE A 74 7.22 1.57 -6.83
C ILE A 74 6.44 0.28 -7.14
N ALA A 75 5.39 0.35 -7.96
CA ALA A 75 4.60 -0.83 -8.31
C ALA A 75 5.37 -1.84 -9.20
N GLN A 76 6.31 -1.37 -10.00
CA GLN A 76 7.08 -2.20 -10.94
C GLN A 76 8.38 -2.76 -10.34
N SER A 77 9.13 -1.94 -9.60
CA SER A 77 10.36 -2.33 -8.90
C SER A 77 10.62 -1.44 -7.68
N PRO A 78 10.16 -1.87 -6.49
CA PRO A 78 10.50 -1.24 -5.21
C PRO A 78 12.01 -1.18 -4.96
N GLU A 79 12.77 -2.15 -5.45
CA GLU A 79 14.23 -2.21 -5.29
C GLU A 79 14.93 -1.05 -6.01
N ALA A 80 14.46 -0.71 -7.22
CA ALA A 80 14.97 0.43 -7.98
C ALA A 80 14.76 1.75 -7.22
N VAL A 81 13.61 1.92 -6.56
CA VAL A 81 13.31 3.09 -5.73
C VAL A 81 14.23 3.14 -4.51
N THR A 82 14.46 2.00 -3.87
CA THR A 82 15.38 1.88 -2.72
C THR A 82 16.81 2.27 -3.11
N ALA A 83 17.26 1.87 -4.31
CA ALA A 83 18.57 2.26 -4.83
C ALA A 83 18.69 3.76 -5.13
N LEU A 84 17.60 4.42 -5.55
CA LEU A 84 17.54 5.87 -5.75
C LEU A 84 17.52 6.65 -4.42
N LEU A 85 17.05 6.01 -3.34
CA LEU A 85 16.91 6.61 -2.02
C LEU A 85 17.63 5.76 -0.95
N PRO A 86 18.96 5.56 -1.02
CA PRO A 86 19.68 4.65 -0.13
C PRO A 86 19.70 5.11 1.34
N HIS A 87 19.39 6.38 1.60
CA HIS A 87 19.28 6.97 2.93
C HIS A 87 17.83 7.09 3.43
N LEU A 88 16.85 6.57 2.68
CA LEU A 88 15.55 6.27 3.28
C LEU A 88 15.83 5.16 4.29
N GLY A 89 15.85 5.48 5.58
CA GLY A 89 15.64 4.45 6.57
C GLY A 89 14.37 3.71 6.15
N GLN A 90 14.45 2.39 5.97
CA GLN A 90 13.25 1.61 5.74
C GLN A 90 12.25 2.01 6.83
N VAL A 91 11.08 2.52 6.44
CA VAL A 91 10.08 2.99 7.40
C VAL A 91 9.60 1.83 8.28
N HIS A 92 9.76 0.59 7.77
CA HIS A 92 9.57 -0.64 8.52
C HIS A 92 10.93 -1.26 8.85
N ASP A 93 11.18 -1.46 10.14
CA ASP A 93 12.23 -2.36 10.63
C ASP A 93 11.74 -3.80 10.43
N PRO A 94 12.41 -4.65 9.63
CA PRO A 94 11.98 -6.03 9.40
C PRO A 94 12.08 -6.90 10.65
N ASP A 95 12.84 -6.46 11.67
CA ASP A 95 13.00 -7.18 12.93
C ASP A 95 11.94 -6.79 13.98
N GLN A 96 11.04 -5.85 13.66
CA GLN A 96 9.92 -5.46 14.52
C GLN A 96 8.59 -5.98 13.97
N PRO A 97 7.70 -6.51 14.84
CA PRO A 97 6.37 -6.91 14.40
C PRO A 97 5.61 -5.71 13.83
N ASP A 98 4.86 -5.94 12.75
CA ASP A 98 3.97 -4.90 12.20
C ASP A 98 2.99 -4.49 13.30
N VAL A 99 2.60 -3.22 13.32
CA VAL A 99 1.60 -2.68 14.26
C VAL A 99 0.25 -3.42 14.11
N PHE A 100 0.05 -4.07 12.96
CA PHE A 100 -1.13 -4.89 12.65
C PHE A 100 -0.89 -6.40 12.73
N SER A 101 0.29 -6.87 13.15
CA SER A 101 0.62 -8.29 13.39
C SER A 101 0.18 -8.75 14.78
#